data_AF-A0A6P1T221-F1
#
_entry.id   AF-A0A6P1T221-F1
#
_cell.length_a   1.000
_cell.length_b   1.000
_cell.length_c   1.000
_cell.angle_alpha   90.00
_cell.angle_beta   90.00
_cell.angle_gamma   90.00
#
_symmetry.space_group_name_H-M   'P 1'
#
loop_
_entity.id
_entity.type
_entity.pdbx_description
1 polymer ?
#
loop_
_entity_poly.entity_id
_entity_poly.type
_entity_poly.pdbx_seq_one_letter_code
_entity_poly.pdbx_strand_id
1 'polypeptide(L)'
;MSERAERMIWVKVDRPAALGHAKGRLGWALWLIVVFLTLRAAWFAQVALAFDGGIALWGQVGLMLVLVTMLVLRVPLAFPLMILHGAVVLIWFVRGLGEGQEVAALVDLGLHVPVLFYMVEGLRPNLIYRHRFRAYRGGEADAN
;
A
#
# COMPACT_ATOMS: atom_id res chain seq x y z
N MET A 1 -31.47 -15.30 21.00
CA MET A 1 -30.24 -14.72 20.41
C MET A 1 -30.29 -14.96 18.91
N SER A 2 -30.99 -14.10 18.16
CA SER A 2 -31.11 -14.26 16.71
C SER A 2 -29.89 -13.70 16.00
N GLU A 3 -29.22 -14.56 15.24
CA GLU A 3 -28.20 -14.28 14.25
C GLU A 3 -28.68 -13.23 13.22
N ARG A 4 -28.46 -11.95 13.50
CA ARG A 4 -28.28 -10.98 12.41
C ARG A 4 -26.82 -11.06 12.00
N ALA A 5 -26.49 -12.04 11.16
CA ALA A 5 -25.29 -11.96 10.35
C ALA A 5 -25.44 -10.70 9.47
N GLU A 6 -24.90 -9.58 9.94
CA GLU A 6 -24.80 -8.36 9.15
C GLU A 6 -24.00 -8.71 7.89
N ARG A 7 -24.70 -8.82 6.76
CA ARG A 7 -24.04 -9.03 5.47
C ARG A 7 -23.34 -7.72 5.11
N MET A 8 -22.05 -7.65 5.40
CA MET A 8 -21.17 -6.59 4.92
C MET A 8 -21.09 -6.69 3.40
N ILE A 9 -21.44 -5.61 2.71
CA ILE A 9 -21.36 -5.50 1.25
C ILE A 9 -20.42 -4.35 0.85
N TRP A 10 -19.63 -4.56 -0.19
CA TRP A 10 -18.83 -3.50 -0.81
C TRP A 10 -19.68 -2.74 -1.81
N VAL A 11 -19.85 -1.44 -1.59
CA VAL A 11 -20.60 -0.55 -2.48
C VAL A 11 -19.62 0.33 -3.25
N LYS A 12 -19.75 0.35 -4.57
CA LYS A 12 -18.95 1.22 -5.45
C LYS A 12 -19.49 2.66 -5.39
N VAL A 13 -18.58 3.61 -5.49
CA VAL A 13 -18.87 5.05 -5.47
C VAL A 13 -18.11 5.71 -6.61
N ASP A 14 -18.64 6.82 -7.12
CA ASP A 14 -17.93 7.60 -8.13
C ASP A 14 -16.69 8.27 -7.55
N ARG A 15 -15.66 8.42 -8.39
CA ARG A 15 -14.37 9.01 -7.99
C ARG A 15 -14.52 10.40 -7.35
N PRO A 16 -15.32 11.35 -7.88
CA PRO A 16 -15.49 12.66 -7.24
C PRO A 16 -16.10 12.57 -5.84
N ALA A 17 -17.09 11.69 -5.67
CA ALA A 17 -17.73 11.46 -4.37
C ALA A 17 -16.77 10.80 -3.37
N ALA A 18 -15.95 9.84 -3.81
CA ALA A 18 -14.93 9.21 -2.97
C ALA A 18 -13.85 10.19 -2.49
N LEU A 19 -13.40 11.11 -3.36
CA LEU A 19 -12.36 12.09 -3.04
C LEU A 19 -12.88 13.30 -2.25
N GLY A 20 -14.16 13.65 -2.40
CA GLY A 20 -14.82 14.70 -1.64
C GLY A 20 -15.12 14.31 -0.18
N HIS A 21 -15.16 13.01 0.12
CA HIS A 21 -15.38 12.50 1.46
C HIS A 21 -14.19 12.80 2.41
N ALA A 22 -14.43 12.99 3.71
CA ALA A 22 -13.35 13.21 4.69
C ALA A 22 -12.32 12.06 4.73
N LYS A 23 -12.80 10.83 4.52
CA LYS A 23 -11.99 9.60 4.38
C LYS A 23 -11.29 9.47 3.01
N GLY A 24 -11.60 10.36 2.05
CA GLY A 24 -10.97 10.49 0.73
C GLY A 24 -9.65 11.29 0.73
N ARG A 25 -9.24 11.81 1.88
CA ARG A 25 -7.92 12.42 2.12
C ARG A 25 -6.95 11.38 2.68
N LEU A 26 -5.64 11.56 2.41
CA LEU A 26 -4.60 10.72 3.01
C LEU A 26 -4.67 10.85 4.53
N GLY A 27 -4.94 9.72 5.20
CA GLY A 27 -4.83 9.61 6.65
C GLY A 27 -3.38 9.38 7.08
N TRP A 28 -3.12 9.47 8.38
CA TRP A 28 -1.79 9.26 8.95
C TRP A 28 -1.16 7.92 8.53
N ALA A 29 -1.93 6.83 8.47
CA ALA A 29 -1.42 5.52 8.06
C ALA A 29 -0.95 5.50 6.59
N LEU A 30 -1.67 6.20 5.70
CA LEU A 30 -1.23 6.37 4.31
C LEU A 30 0.03 7.24 4.21
N TRP A 31 0.14 8.27 5.05
CA TRP A 31 1.35 9.08 5.14
C TRP A 31 2.55 8.29 5.66
N LEU A 32 2.37 7.41 6.66
CA LEU A 32 3.43 6.51 7.11
C LEU A 32 3.90 5.59 5.99
N ILE A 33 2.98 5.05 5.17
CA ILE A 33 3.35 4.25 3.99
C ILE A 33 4.14 5.08 2.98
N VAL A 34 3.72 6.31 2.72
CA VAL A 34 4.44 7.24 1.84
C VAL A 34 5.86 7.48 2.36
N VAL A 35 6.02 7.84 3.64
CA VAL A 35 7.32 8.09 4.27
C VAL A 35 8.19 6.84 4.23
N PHE A 36 7.64 5.68 4.59
CA PHE A 36 8.34 4.40 4.53
C PHE A 36 8.89 4.11 3.13
N LEU A 37 8.06 4.23 2.08
CA LEU A 37 8.50 4.01 0.71
C LEU A 37 9.52 5.05 0.24
N THR A 38 9.39 6.31 0.63
CA THR A 38 10.37 7.36 0.31
C THR A 38 11.71 7.09 0.97
N LEU A 39 11.73 6.74 2.25
CA LEU A 39 12.97 6.39 2.96
C LEU A 39 13.61 5.15 2.36
N ARG A 40 12.80 4.15 1.97
CA ARG A 40 13.29 2.95 1.31
C ARG A 40 13.88 3.25 -0.06
N ALA A 41 13.22 4.07 -0.87
CA ALA A 41 13.74 4.52 -2.16
C ALA A 41 15.08 5.27 -2.01
N ALA A 42 15.18 6.15 -1.00
CA ALA A 42 16.41 6.87 -0.70
C ALA A 42 17.55 5.92 -0.28
N TRP A 43 17.26 4.94 0.57
CA TRP A 43 18.23 3.89 0.94
C TRP A 43 18.72 3.11 -0.29
N PHE A 44 17.80 2.65 -1.14
CA PHE A 44 18.15 1.93 -2.37
C PHE A 44 18.98 2.80 -3.33
N ALA A 45 18.66 4.09 -3.45
CA ALA A 45 19.43 5.03 -4.25
C ALA A 45 20.84 5.21 -3.68
N GLN A 46 20.98 5.32 -2.35
CA GLN A 46 22.28 5.40 -1.69
C GLN A 46 23.13 4.14 -1.96
N VAL A 47 22.55 2.94 -1.83
CA VAL A 47 23.24 1.69 -2.17
C VAL A 47 23.62 1.66 -3.64
N ALA A 48 22.74 2.10 -4.54
CA ALA A 48 23.03 2.15 -5.96
C ALA A 48 24.18 3.11 -6.30
N LEU A 49 24.25 4.26 -5.63
CA LEU A 49 25.34 5.20 -5.83
C LEU A 49 26.66 4.68 -5.24
N ALA A 50 26.61 4.01 -4.09
CA ALA A 50 27.81 3.54 -3.39
C ALA A 50 28.48 2.32 -4.06
N PHE A 51 27.70 1.47 -4.74
CA PHE A 51 28.16 0.19 -5.28
C PHE A 51 27.96 0.04 -6.79
N ASP A 52 27.83 1.16 -7.52
CA ASP A 52 27.56 1.17 -8.97
C ASP A 52 26.38 0.28 -9.37
N GLY A 53 25.24 0.53 -8.71
CA GLY A 53 24.04 -0.27 -8.81
C GLY A 53 23.51 -0.36 -10.23
N GLY A 54 23.28 -1.59 -10.69
CA GLY A 54 22.71 -1.84 -12.02
C GLY A 54 21.23 -1.46 -12.14
N ILE A 55 20.69 -1.70 -13.34
CA ILE A 55 19.31 -1.34 -13.72
C ILE A 55 18.24 -1.90 -12.78
N ALA A 56 18.48 -3.07 -12.17
CA ALA A 56 17.53 -3.67 -11.22
C ALA A 56 17.36 -2.81 -9.96
N LEU A 57 18.45 -2.24 -9.45
CA LEU A 57 18.43 -1.43 -8.22
C LEU A 57 17.83 -0.05 -8.48
N TRP A 58 18.19 0.60 -9.59
CA TRP A 58 17.56 1.84 -10.03
C TRP A 58 16.10 1.66 -10.42
N GLY A 59 15.74 0.50 -10.97
CA GLY A 59 14.36 0.13 -11.23
C GLY A 59 13.51 0.09 -9.96
N GLN A 60 14.07 -0.39 -8.84
CA GLN A 60 13.40 -0.35 -7.54
C GLN A 60 13.20 1.07 -7.02
N VAL A 61 14.23 1.90 -7.10
CA VAL A 61 14.11 3.33 -6.75
C VAL A 61 13.00 3.99 -7.56
N GLY A 62 13.01 3.82 -8.89
CA GLY A 62 12.00 4.37 -9.78
C GLY A 62 10.59 3.87 -9.45
N LEU A 63 10.42 2.56 -9.24
CA LEU A 63 9.15 1.94 -8.89
C LEU A 63 8.58 2.53 -7.58
N MET A 64 9.40 2.66 -6.54
CA MET A 64 8.98 3.23 -5.26
C MET A 64 8.60 4.71 -5.39
N LEU A 65 9.36 5.51 -6.14
CA LEU A 65 9.05 6.93 -6.36
C LEU A 65 7.77 7.13 -7.16
N VAL A 66 7.52 6.30 -8.18
CA VAL A 66 6.25 6.30 -8.93
C VAL A 66 5.10 5.93 -8.00
N LEU A 67 5.27 4.90 -7.18
CA LEU A 67 4.25 4.46 -6.23
C LEU A 67 3.93 5.54 -5.19
N VAL A 68 4.94 6.18 -4.60
CA VAL A 68 4.79 7.33 -3.69
C VAL A 68 4.00 8.45 -4.36
N THR A 69 4.37 8.80 -5.59
CA THR A 69 3.70 9.85 -6.37
C THR A 69 2.23 9.50 -6.59
N MET A 70 1.93 8.27 -7.00
CA MET A 70 0.55 7.82 -7.21
C MET A 70 -0.28 7.77 -5.93
N LEU A 71 0.32 7.40 -4.79
CA LEU A 71 -0.33 7.43 -3.49
C LEU A 71 -0.70 8.86 -3.08
N VAL A 72 0.25 9.79 -3.16
CA VAL A 72 0.03 11.21 -2.81
C VAL A 72 -1.00 11.86 -3.73
N LEU A 73 -0.92 11.59 -5.04
CA LEU A 73 -1.87 12.07 -6.04
C LEU A 73 -3.21 11.32 -6.04
N ARG A 74 -3.37 10.30 -5.18
CA ARG A 74 -4.60 9.52 -5.05
C ARG A 74 -5.04 8.88 -6.38
N VAL A 75 -4.06 8.38 -7.12
CA VAL A 75 -4.26 7.72 -8.42
C VAL A 75 -4.67 6.26 -8.16
N PRO A 76 -5.80 5.77 -8.73
CA PRO A 76 -6.30 4.40 -8.50
C PRO A 76 -5.27 3.29 -8.79
N LEU A 77 -4.37 3.53 -9.76
CA LEU A 77 -3.31 2.61 -10.15
C LEU A 77 -2.28 2.36 -9.03
N ALA A 78 -2.23 3.19 -7.97
CA ALA A 78 -1.40 2.96 -6.81
C ALA A 78 -1.70 1.61 -6.12
N PHE A 79 -2.96 1.17 -6.10
CA PHE A 79 -3.34 -0.10 -5.48
C PHE A 79 -2.73 -1.32 -6.18
N PRO A 80 -2.99 -1.59 -7.48
CA PRO A 80 -2.37 -2.73 -8.15
C PRO A 80 -0.84 -2.61 -8.21
N LEU A 81 -0.28 -1.40 -8.31
CA LEU A 81 1.16 -1.20 -8.30
C LEU A 81 1.78 -1.53 -6.93
N MET A 82 1.09 -1.25 -5.82
CA MET A 82 1.51 -1.68 -4.49
C MET A 82 1.53 -3.22 -4.37
N ILE A 83 0.51 -3.91 -4.91
CA ILE A 83 0.50 -5.39 -4.92
C ILE A 83 1.68 -5.93 -5.74
N LEU A 84 1.94 -5.35 -6.91
CA LEU A 84 3.09 -5.71 -7.74
C LEU A 84 4.41 -5.48 -6.99
N HIS A 85 4.57 -4.33 -6.33
CA HIS A 85 5.75 -4.03 -5.52
C HIS A 85 5.94 -5.03 -4.39
N GLY A 86 4.85 -5.46 -3.73
CA GLY A 86 4.89 -6.54 -2.74
C GLY A 86 5.39 -7.87 -3.31
N ALA A 87 4.96 -8.25 -4.51
CA ALA A 87 5.46 -9.45 -5.19
C ALA A 87 6.95 -9.33 -5.53
N VAL A 88 7.41 -8.15 -5.96
CA VAL A 88 8.83 -7.89 -6.20
C VAL A 88 9.64 -8.03 -4.91
N VAL A 89 9.21 -7.43 -3.79
CA VAL A 89 9.89 -7.59 -2.50
C VAL A 89 10.00 -9.06 -2.08
N LEU A 90 8.93 -9.85 -2.28
CA LEU A 90 8.97 -11.28 -2.01
C LEU A 90 10.01 -12.02 -2.89
N ILE A 91 10.08 -11.70 -4.19
CA ILE A 91 11.07 -12.29 -5.09
C ILE A 91 12.50 -11.95 -4.64
N TRP A 92 12.75 -10.70 -4.27
CA TRP A 92 14.06 -10.27 -3.78
C TRP A 92 14.42 -10.95 -2.46
N PHE A 93 13.46 -11.09 -1.54
CA PHE A 93 13.65 -11.85 -0.30
C PHE A 93 14.08 -13.29 -0.59
N VAL A 94 13.36 -14.01 -1.45
CA VAL A 94 13.67 -15.41 -1.78
C VAL A 94 15.03 -15.53 -2.46
N ARG A 95 15.38 -14.61 -3.34
CA ARG A 95 16.67 -14.62 -4.05
C ARG A 95 17.86 -14.30 -3.15
N GLY A 96 17.66 -13.50 -2.10
CA GLY A 96 18.71 -13.13 -1.14
C GLY A 96 18.92 -14.12 0.00
N LEU A 97 18.20 -15.25 0.02
CA LEU A 97 18.40 -16.28 1.04
C LEU A 97 19.77 -16.95 0.86
N GLY A 98 20.57 -16.98 1.93
CA GLY A 98 21.92 -17.55 1.90
C GLY A 98 23.01 -16.53 1.52
N GLU A 99 22.64 -15.26 1.29
CA GLU A 99 23.58 -14.17 0.99
C GLU A 99 23.95 -13.34 2.24
N GLY A 100 23.54 -13.75 3.44
CA GLY A 100 23.91 -13.09 4.70
C GLY A 100 23.10 -11.82 5.02
N GLN A 101 22.04 -11.53 4.26
CA GLN A 101 21.13 -10.40 4.49
C GLN A 101 19.71 -10.82 4.90
N GLU A 102 19.55 -12.05 5.39
CA GLU A 102 18.25 -12.68 5.62
C GLU A 102 17.42 -11.90 6.64
N VAL A 103 18.06 -11.39 7.71
CA VAL A 103 17.36 -10.62 8.76
C VAL A 103 16.83 -9.31 8.21
N ALA A 104 17.64 -8.57 7.44
CA ALA A 104 17.23 -7.31 6.85
C ALA A 104 16.10 -7.52 5.82
N ALA A 105 16.21 -8.56 5.00
CA ALA A 105 15.19 -8.92 4.03
C ALA A 105 13.88 -9.38 4.71
N LEU A 106 13.98 -10.10 5.83
CA LEU A 106 12.81 -10.51 6.62
C LEU A 106 12.11 -9.32 7.27
N VAL A 107 12.86 -8.34 7.78
CA VAL A 107 12.30 -7.10 8.31
C VAL A 107 11.57 -6.33 7.21
N ASP A 108 12.16 -6.22 6.02
CA ASP A 108 11.53 -5.53 4.87
C ASP A 108 10.22 -6.22 4.48
N LEU A 109 10.23 -7.56 4.35
CA LEU A 109 9.03 -8.35 4.07
C LEU A 109 7.98 -8.19 5.18
N GLY A 110 8.40 -8.25 6.44
CA GLY A 110 7.56 -8.08 7.61
C GLY A 110 6.91 -6.71 7.72
N LEU A 111 7.53 -5.66 7.19
CA LEU A 111 6.95 -4.31 7.08
C LEU A 111 6.03 -4.19 5.87
N HIS A 112 6.31 -4.86 4.75
CA HIS A 112 5.46 -4.81 3.56
C HIS A 112 4.13 -5.53 3.74
N VAL A 113 4.10 -6.67 4.43
CA VAL A 113 2.87 -7.45 4.66
C VAL A 113 1.74 -6.61 5.31
N PRO A 114 1.95 -5.89 6.44
CA PRO A 114 0.90 -5.07 7.03
C PRO A 114 0.51 -3.89 6.14
N VAL A 115 1.43 -3.35 5.33
CA VAL A 115 1.12 -2.32 4.33
C VAL A 115 0.14 -2.86 3.29
N LEU A 116 0.40 -4.06 2.75
CA LEU A 116 -0.49 -4.72 1.79
C LEU A 116 -1.85 -5.02 2.42
N PHE A 117 -1.86 -5.57 3.63
CA PHE A 117 -3.10 -5.86 4.36
C PHE A 117 -3.93 -4.58 4.55
N TYR A 118 -3.29 -3.48 4.98
CA TYR A 118 -3.95 -2.19 5.11
C TYR A 118 -4.50 -1.68 3.77
N MET A 119 -3.74 -1.81 2.67
CA MET A 119 -4.20 -1.39 1.34
C MET A 119 -5.40 -2.21 0.83
N VAL A 120 -5.47 -3.50 1.19
CA VAL A 120 -6.56 -4.41 0.78
C VAL A 120 -7.80 -4.22 1.63
N GLU A 121 -7.66 -4.13 2.95
CA GLU A 121 -8.79 -4.15 3.90
C GLU A 121 -9.15 -2.78 4.47
N GLY A 122 -8.22 -1.83 4.49
CA GLY A 122 -8.41 -0.51 5.07
C GLY A 122 -9.54 0.26 4.38
N LEU A 123 -10.37 0.93 5.17
CA LEU A 123 -11.48 1.74 4.65
C LEU A 123 -11.00 2.87 3.75
N ARG A 124 -9.93 3.58 4.16
CA ARG A 124 -9.38 4.72 3.40
C ARG A 124 -8.76 4.28 2.06
N PRO A 125 -7.84 3.29 1.99
CA PRO A 125 -7.31 2.83 0.70
C PRO A 125 -8.40 2.31 -0.24
N ASN A 126 -9.38 1.58 0.28
CA ASN A 126 -10.50 1.09 -0.54
C ASN A 126 -11.35 2.23 -1.10
N LEU A 127 -11.61 3.27 -0.31
CA LEU A 127 -12.34 4.44 -0.79
C LEU A 127 -11.52 5.24 -1.81
N ILE A 128 -10.26 5.53 -1.51
CA ILE A 128 -9.40 6.41 -2.33
C ILE A 128 -9.01 5.75 -3.66
N TYR A 129 -8.53 4.50 -3.63
CA TYR A 129 -7.91 3.87 -4.79
C TYR A 129 -8.81 2.86 -5.51
N ARG A 130 -9.82 2.33 -4.81
CA ARG A 130 -10.74 1.32 -5.35
C ARG A 130 -12.19 1.82 -5.43
N HIS A 131 -12.42 3.07 -5.04
CA HIS A 131 -13.71 3.75 -5.06
C HIS A 131 -14.85 2.89 -4.49
N ARG A 132 -14.61 2.26 -3.34
CA ARG A 132 -15.58 1.40 -2.66
C ARG A 132 -15.55 1.56 -1.14
N PHE A 133 -16.70 1.43 -0.48
CA PHE A 133 -16.81 1.43 0.99
C PHE A 133 -17.64 0.23 1.46
N ARG A 134 -17.54 -0.10 2.75
CA ARG A 134 -18.32 -1.17 3.39
C ARG A 134 -19.66 -0.60 3.85
N ALA A 135 -20.76 -1.21 3.43
CA ALA A 135 -22.08 -0.96 3.98
C ALA A 135 -22.55 -2.18 4.77
N TYR A 136 -23.11 -1.94 5.95
CA TYR A 136 -23.69 -2.97 6.80
C TYR A 136 -25.21 -2.87 6.70
N ARG A 137 -25.86 -3.97 6.30
CA ARG A 137 -27.32 -4.01 6.18
C ARG A 137 -27.89 -4.52 7.51
N GLY A 138 -28.29 -3.62 8.41
CA GLY A 138 -29.01 -4.01 9.63
C GLY A 138 -28.71 -3.25 10.94
N GLY A 139 -27.79 -2.29 10.94
CA GLY A 139 -27.44 -1.48 12.11
C GLY A 139 -26.88 -0.14 11.65
N GLU A 140 -27.20 0.90 12.41
CA GLU A 140 -26.79 2.31 12.29
C GLU A 140 -25.60 2.59 11.36
N ALA A 141 -25.82 3.44 10.37
CA ALA A 141 -24.76 3.96 9.53
C ALA A 141 -23.83 4.82 10.40
N ASP A 142 -22.71 4.25 10.86
CA ASP A 142 -21.59 4.99 11.43
C ASP A 142 -20.89 5.80 10.32
N ALA A 143 -21.59 6.84 9.88
CA ALA A 143 -21.11 7.92 9.03
C ALA A 143 -20.76 9.12 9.91
N ASN A 144 -19.77 8.93 10.80
CA ASN A 144 -18.95 10.00 11.36
C ASN A 144 -17.49 9.82 10.89
#